data_AF-A0A931SMK3-F1
#
_entry.id   AF-A0A931SMK3-F1
#
_cell.length_a   1.000
_cell.length_b   1.000
_cell.length_c   1.000
_cell.angle_alpha   90.00
_cell.angle_beta   90.00
_cell.angle_gamma   90.00
#
_symmetry.space_group_name_H-M   'P 1'
#
loop_
_entity.id
_entity.type
_entity.pdbx_description
1 polymer ?
#
loop_
_entity_poly.entity_id
_entity_poly.type
_entity_poly.pdbx_seq_one_letter_code
_entity_poly.pdbx_strand_id
1 'polypeptide(L)'
;MAEMAAKGWRPAAHPVDGALASLQGIPLADCRTLLLAGPTNRVGARYFQMWLQNRDGLLSHEPAVAGLYNKGSYPSTCWVEVLSTEREAVFPGQELPLSDEALLAPLVQTVPPGGHMMVEYESPAREETARALARGLPPVLTPLGYTLFRLGCGDGIRDWYISEGWAEGPRKLQGFKALNEEQHLKGWRRMAQELLDFLQKGEPSTDLRGPVQYLLQRFLKELADPQLAASIRRSLTRLVKGTS
;
A
#
# COMPACT_ATOMS: atom_id res chain seq x y z
N MET A 1 -9.05 26.28 -2.02
CA MET A 1 -9.01 26.33 -0.53
C MET A 1 -10.30 26.87 0.11
N ALA A 2 -10.80 28.06 -0.23
CA ALA A 2 -12.01 28.61 0.40
C ALA A 2 -13.27 27.72 0.22
N GLU A 3 -13.46 27.14 -0.97
CA GLU A 3 -14.57 26.21 -1.23
C GLU A 3 -14.45 24.89 -0.45
N MET A 4 -13.22 24.41 -0.23
CA MET A 4 -12.96 23.21 0.57
C MET A 4 -13.22 23.48 2.05
N ALA A 5 -12.85 24.66 2.55
CA ALA A 5 -13.15 25.08 3.91
C ALA A 5 -14.65 25.12 4.19
N ALA A 6 -15.45 25.59 3.22
CA ALA A 6 -16.92 25.54 3.31
C ALA A 6 -17.48 24.10 3.37
N LYS A 7 -16.75 23.12 2.80
CA LYS A 7 -17.07 21.69 2.85
C LYS A 7 -16.46 20.98 4.08
N GLY A 8 -15.96 21.74 5.07
CA GLY A 8 -15.41 21.21 6.31
C GLY A 8 -13.97 20.72 6.23
N TRP A 9 -13.26 20.99 5.12
CA TRP A 9 -11.84 20.67 5.01
C TRP A 9 -10.99 21.74 5.68
N ARG A 10 -9.96 21.32 6.42
CA ARG A 10 -9.03 22.21 7.08
C ARG A 10 -7.62 21.63 7.06
N PRO A 11 -6.56 22.45 7.14
CA PRO A 11 -5.22 21.94 7.36
C PRO A 11 -5.17 20.96 8.54
N ALA A 12 -4.46 19.85 8.38
CA ALA A 12 -4.21 18.87 9.42
C ALA A 12 -3.15 19.42 10.38
N ALA A 13 -3.55 20.37 11.22
CA ALA A 13 -2.68 21.05 12.19
C ALA A 13 -3.14 20.83 13.64
N HIS A 14 -4.23 20.10 13.87
CA HIS A 14 -4.84 19.96 15.19
C HIS A 14 -4.45 18.63 15.84
N PRO A 15 -4.23 18.56 17.17
CA PRO A 15 -3.94 17.30 17.87
C PRO A 15 -4.96 16.17 17.64
N VAL A 16 -6.21 16.53 17.31
CA VAL A 16 -7.28 15.58 16.98
C VAL A 16 -7.05 14.85 15.65
N ASP A 17 -6.22 15.41 14.77
CA ASP A 17 -5.84 14.80 13.49
C ASP A 17 -4.73 13.74 13.71
N GLY A 18 -4.16 13.67 14.92
CA GLY A 18 -3.28 12.60 15.36
C GLY A 18 -2.06 12.44 14.45
N ALA A 19 -1.81 11.21 14.00
CA ALA A 19 -0.67 10.90 13.15
C ALA A 19 -0.76 11.50 11.73
N LEU A 20 -1.93 11.96 11.28
CA LEU A 20 -2.01 12.68 10.00
C LEU A 20 -1.31 14.04 10.06
N ALA A 21 -1.33 14.72 11.21
CA ALA A 21 -0.71 16.03 11.34
C ALA A 21 0.82 15.96 11.18
N SER A 22 1.45 14.83 11.54
CA SER A 22 2.89 14.64 11.34
C SER A 22 3.28 14.50 9.87
N LEU A 23 2.31 14.32 8.97
CA LEU A 23 2.57 14.26 7.53
C LEU A 23 2.64 15.64 6.88
N GLN A 24 2.32 16.72 7.60
CA GLN A 24 2.37 18.07 7.08
C GLN A 24 3.83 18.49 6.80
N GLY A 25 4.11 18.95 5.58
CA GLY A 25 5.39 19.53 5.20
C GLY A 25 6.55 18.54 5.02
N ILE A 26 6.28 17.23 5.02
CA ILE A 26 7.27 16.20 4.73
C ILE A 26 7.76 16.36 3.28
N PRO A 27 9.08 16.27 3.03
CA PRO A 27 9.61 16.32 1.67
C PRO A 27 9.20 15.06 0.89
N LEU A 28 8.72 15.24 -0.33
CA LEU A 28 8.46 14.18 -1.30
C LEU A 28 9.02 14.64 -2.65
N ALA A 29 10.14 14.04 -3.06
CA ALA A 29 10.97 14.53 -4.16
C ALA A 29 11.28 16.03 -4.00
N ASP A 30 11.00 16.85 -5.01
CA ASP A 30 11.21 18.31 -4.99
C ASP A 30 10.02 19.09 -4.41
N CYS A 31 9.05 18.39 -3.83
CA CYS A 31 7.85 18.97 -3.24
C CYS A 31 7.81 18.77 -1.72
N ARG A 32 6.86 19.43 -1.08
CA ARG A 32 6.43 19.18 0.30
C ARG A 32 4.97 18.80 0.33
N THR A 33 4.59 17.94 1.27
CA THR A 33 3.21 17.54 1.48
C THR A 33 2.40 18.65 2.17
N LEU A 34 1.14 18.80 1.77
CA LEU A 34 0.14 19.60 2.47
C LEU A 34 -1.08 18.73 2.74
N LEU A 35 -1.40 18.55 4.03
CA LEU A 35 -2.47 17.66 4.44
C LEU A 35 -3.72 18.45 4.80
N LEU A 36 -4.83 18.05 4.20
CA LEU A 36 -6.16 18.53 4.56
C LEU A 36 -6.93 17.41 5.23
N ALA A 37 -7.46 17.70 6.41
CA ALA A 37 -8.40 16.86 7.13
C ALA A 37 -9.83 17.30 6.78
N GLY A 38 -10.63 16.34 6.33
CA GLY A 38 -12.04 16.51 5.99
C GLY A 38 -12.98 16.06 7.11
N PRO A 39 -14.28 15.89 6.78
CA PRO A 39 -15.29 15.41 7.72
C PRO A 39 -15.01 13.96 8.16
N THR A 40 -15.71 13.51 9.20
CA THR A 40 -15.72 12.10 9.61
C THR A 40 -16.89 11.36 8.98
N ASN A 41 -16.67 10.10 8.59
CA ASN A 41 -17.73 9.22 8.15
C ASN A 41 -18.51 8.61 9.34
N ARG A 42 -19.50 7.76 9.06
CA ARG A 42 -20.38 7.14 10.08
C ARG A 42 -19.65 6.27 11.10
N VAL A 43 -18.47 5.75 10.77
CA VAL A 43 -17.64 4.92 11.67
C VAL A 43 -16.56 5.74 12.38
N GLY A 44 -16.62 7.07 12.27
CA GLY A 44 -15.67 7.98 12.91
C GLY A 44 -14.31 8.10 12.19
N ALA A 45 -14.14 7.47 11.02
CA ALA A 45 -12.93 7.65 10.22
C ALA A 45 -12.94 9.02 9.53
N ARG A 46 -11.80 9.68 9.49
CA ARG A 46 -11.63 11.03 8.98
C ARG A 46 -11.12 11.01 7.55
N TYR A 47 -11.81 11.71 6.65
CA TYR A 47 -11.29 11.91 5.30
C TYR A 47 -10.01 12.74 5.36
N PHE A 48 -9.05 12.43 4.49
CA PHE A 48 -7.88 13.26 4.29
C PHE A 48 -7.53 13.37 2.81
N GLN A 49 -6.81 14.44 2.49
CA GLN A 49 -6.17 14.65 1.20
C GLN A 49 -4.73 15.10 1.43
N MET A 50 -3.80 14.49 0.71
CA MET A 50 -2.40 14.87 0.66
C MET A 50 -2.12 15.55 -0.68
N TRP A 51 -1.90 16.85 -0.62
CA TRP A 51 -1.50 17.69 -1.75
C TRP A 51 0.01 17.82 -1.78
N LEU A 52 0.56 18.19 -2.94
CA LEU A 52 1.98 18.51 -3.06
C LEU A 52 2.15 19.99 -3.35
N GLN A 53 3.12 20.61 -2.69
CA GLN A 53 3.54 21.98 -2.93
C GLN A 53 4.96 21.98 -3.49
N ASN A 54 5.17 22.57 -4.67
CA ASN A 54 6.49 22.67 -5.28
C ASN A 54 7.35 23.77 -4.62
N ARG A 55 8.59 23.94 -5.09
CA ARG A 55 9.54 24.93 -4.55
C ARG A 55 9.09 26.38 -4.71
N ASP A 56 8.26 26.67 -5.71
CA ASP A 56 7.69 27.99 -5.97
C ASP A 56 6.44 28.27 -5.12
N GLY A 57 6.05 27.32 -4.26
CA GLY A 57 4.87 27.44 -3.41
C GLY A 57 3.56 27.10 -4.10
N LEU A 58 3.60 26.64 -5.35
CA LEU A 58 2.42 26.23 -6.11
C LEU A 58 1.94 24.86 -5.66
N LEU A 59 0.62 24.69 -5.54
CA LEU A 59 0.00 23.40 -5.25
C LEU A 59 -0.22 22.61 -6.53
N SER A 60 -0.18 21.28 -6.40
CA SER A 60 -0.62 20.37 -7.43
C SER A 60 -2.09 20.62 -7.78
N HIS A 61 -2.48 20.35 -9.03
CA HIS A 61 -3.85 20.55 -9.50
C HIS A 61 -4.86 19.64 -8.78
N GLU A 62 -4.43 18.43 -8.43
CA GLU A 62 -5.20 17.41 -7.71
C GLU A 62 -4.45 16.93 -6.47
N PRO A 63 -5.14 16.37 -5.46
CA PRO A 63 -4.48 15.74 -4.32
C PRO A 63 -3.73 14.48 -4.79
N ALA A 64 -2.44 14.39 -4.47
CA ALA A 64 -1.63 13.21 -4.78
C ALA A 64 -2.15 11.93 -4.11
N VAL A 65 -2.80 12.06 -2.95
CA VAL A 65 -3.52 10.95 -2.30
C VAL A 65 -4.82 11.47 -1.68
N ALA A 66 -5.91 10.70 -1.82
CA ALA A 66 -7.11 10.87 -1.01
C ALA A 66 -7.43 9.59 -0.25
N GLY A 67 -7.92 9.73 0.98
CA GLY A 67 -8.12 8.57 1.83
C GLY A 67 -8.95 8.82 3.10
N LEU A 68 -8.99 7.79 3.93
CA LEU A 68 -9.58 7.78 5.25
C LEU A 68 -8.53 7.36 6.29
N TYR A 69 -8.60 7.98 7.45
CA TYR A 69 -7.78 7.64 8.60
C TYR A 69 -8.66 7.37 9.81
N ASN A 70 -8.40 6.26 10.49
CA ASN A 70 -9.08 5.93 11.74
C ASN A 70 -8.05 5.73 12.85
N LYS A 71 -8.26 6.44 13.96
CA LYS A 71 -7.48 6.35 15.20
C LYS A 71 -8.29 5.60 16.26
N GLY A 72 -8.86 4.44 15.92
CA GLY A 72 -9.72 3.70 16.83
C GLY A 72 -8.95 3.16 18.05
N SER A 73 -9.66 2.58 19.01
CA SER A 73 -9.07 1.91 20.17
C SER A 73 -8.30 0.63 19.79
N TYR A 74 -6.99 0.71 19.89
CA TYR A 74 -6.07 -0.42 19.72
C TYR A 74 -6.54 -1.72 20.46
N PRO A 75 -6.35 -2.93 19.90
CA PRO A 75 -5.67 -3.27 18.63
C PRO A 75 -6.59 -3.26 17.39
N SER A 76 -5.98 -3.23 16.20
CA SER A 76 -6.63 -3.46 14.89
C SER A 76 -7.58 -2.39 14.35
N THR A 77 -7.93 -1.38 15.14
CA THR A 77 -8.85 -0.30 14.73
C THR A 77 -8.12 0.94 14.20
N CYS A 78 -6.78 0.98 14.32
CA CYS A 78 -5.97 2.03 13.71
C CYS A 78 -5.65 1.65 12.28
N TRP A 79 -6.16 2.42 11.33
CA TRP A 79 -5.97 2.13 9.92
C TRP A 79 -5.94 3.36 9.03
N VAL A 80 -5.27 3.20 7.90
CA VAL A 80 -5.29 4.13 6.76
C VAL A 80 -5.90 3.41 5.57
N GLU A 81 -6.85 4.04 4.91
CA GLU A 81 -7.40 3.58 3.65
C GLU A 81 -7.10 4.61 2.56
N VAL A 82 -6.43 4.17 1.50
CA VAL A 82 -6.12 4.98 0.33
C VAL A 82 -7.18 4.70 -0.73
N LEU A 83 -7.98 5.72 -1.00
CA LEU A 83 -9.12 5.68 -1.94
C LEU A 83 -8.69 6.05 -3.35
N SER A 84 -7.67 6.89 -3.49
CA SER A 84 -7.07 7.24 -4.78
C SER A 84 -5.66 7.75 -4.60
N THR A 85 -4.87 7.64 -5.65
CA THR A 85 -3.53 8.21 -5.76
C THR A 85 -3.30 8.70 -7.18
N GLU A 86 -2.64 9.84 -7.32
CA GLU A 86 -2.18 10.32 -8.63
C GLU A 86 -0.82 9.72 -8.96
N ARG A 87 -0.62 9.34 -10.23
CA ARG A 87 0.70 8.87 -10.70
C ARG A 87 1.63 10.02 -11.03
N GLU A 88 1.10 11.23 -11.17
CA GLU A 88 1.83 12.41 -11.58
C GLU A 88 1.27 13.61 -10.82
N ALA A 89 2.16 14.42 -10.24
CA ALA A 89 1.79 15.70 -9.68
C ALA A 89 1.90 16.75 -10.79
N VAL A 90 0.76 17.33 -11.15
CA VAL A 90 0.68 18.37 -12.19
C VAL A 90 0.67 19.75 -11.53
N PHE A 91 1.58 20.60 -11.97
CA PHE A 91 1.68 22.02 -11.62
C PHE A 91 1.66 22.87 -12.89
N PRO A 92 1.46 24.19 -12.80
CA PRO A 92 1.63 25.08 -13.95
C PRO A 92 3.05 24.96 -14.56
N GLY A 93 3.14 24.32 -15.75
CA GLY A 93 4.39 24.17 -16.50
C GLY A 93 5.33 23.08 -16.01
N GLN A 94 4.91 22.22 -15.08
CA GLN A 94 5.73 21.13 -14.55
C GLN A 94 4.87 19.91 -14.23
N GLU A 95 5.37 18.73 -14.61
CA GLU A 95 4.82 17.44 -14.22
C GLU A 95 5.91 16.65 -13.48
N LEU A 96 5.50 15.98 -12.40
CA LEU A 96 6.41 15.19 -11.57
C LEU A 96 5.84 13.78 -11.41
N PRO A 97 6.51 12.73 -11.94
CA PRO A 97 6.07 11.36 -11.74
C PRO A 97 6.16 10.96 -10.26
N LEU A 98 5.14 10.25 -9.79
CA LEU A 98 4.99 9.75 -8.44
C LEU A 98 4.94 8.23 -8.47
N SER A 99 5.66 7.59 -7.55
CA SER A 99 5.55 6.16 -7.32
C SER A 99 4.64 5.86 -6.13
N ASP A 100 3.97 4.70 -6.15
CA ASP A 100 3.21 4.21 -5.00
C ASP A 100 4.08 4.18 -3.74
N GLU A 101 5.35 3.77 -3.86
CA GLU A 101 6.28 3.77 -2.72
C GLU A 101 6.47 5.16 -2.11
N ALA A 102 6.66 6.20 -2.94
CA ALA A 102 6.85 7.57 -2.45
C ALA A 102 5.58 8.11 -1.77
N LEU A 103 4.40 7.78 -2.28
CA LEU A 103 3.12 8.24 -1.75
C LEU A 103 2.69 7.48 -0.50
N LEU A 104 2.92 6.17 -0.46
CA LEU A 104 2.46 5.30 0.62
C LEU A 104 3.43 5.27 1.81
N ALA A 105 4.74 5.45 1.59
CA ALA A 105 5.74 5.44 2.66
C ALA A 105 5.39 6.37 3.84
N PRO A 106 5.08 7.66 3.65
CA PRO A 106 4.71 8.54 4.76
C PRO A 106 3.44 8.06 5.47
N LEU A 107 2.45 7.56 4.72
CA LEU A 107 1.18 7.08 5.28
C LEU A 107 1.39 5.83 6.16
N VAL A 108 2.25 4.89 5.76
CA VAL A 108 2.54 3.69 6.55
C VAL A 108 3.16 4.04 7.90
N GLN A 109 3.92 5.13 8.00
CA GLN A 109 4.48 5.59 9.28
C GLN A 109 3.39 6.04 10.28
N THR A 110 2.20 6.41 9.78
CA THR A 110 1.07 6.75 10.64
C THR A 110 0.34 5.53 11.20
N VAL A 111 0.60 4.35 10.64
CA VAL A 111 0.02 3.08 11.08
C VAL A 111 0.84 2.53 12.24
N PRO A 112 0.27 2.43 13.46
CA PRO A 112 0.98 1.87 14.61
C PRO A 112 1.12 0.35 14.49
N PRO A 113 2.01 -0.29 15.27
CA PRO A 113 2.02 -1.75 15.42
C PRO A 113 0.63 -2.32 15.69
N GLY A 114 0.27 -3.42 15.00
CA GLY A 114 -1.06 -4.02 15.05
C GLY A 114 -2.15 -3.28 14.26
N GLY A 115 -1.82 -2.17 13.60
CA GLY A 115 -2.68 -1.48 12.64
C GLY A 115 -2.56 -2.06 11.22
N HIS A 116 -3.27 -1.46 10.27
CA HIS A 116 -3.23 -1.88 8.87
C HIS A 116 -3.43 -0.72 7.90
N MET A 117 -2.98 -0.93 6.67
CA MET A 117 -3.23 -0.06 5.53
C MET A 117 -4.07 -0.81 4.49
N MET A 118 -5.04 -0.13 3.89
CA MET A 118 -5.82 -0.61 2.75
C MET A 118 -5.57 0.31 1.56
N VAL A 119 -5.35 -0.27 0.38
CA VAL A 119 -5.15 0.50 -0.85
C VAL A 119 -6.00 -0.11 -1.95
N GLU A 120 -6.83 0.72 -2.60
CA GLU A 120 -7.59 0.28 -3.75
C GLU A 120 -6.67 -0.12 -4.92
N TYR A 121 -7.11 -1.05 -5.76
CA TYR A 121 -6.34 -1.45 -6.94
C TYR A 121 -7.17 -1.55 -8.23
N GLU A 122 -8.38 -0.99 -8.25
CA GLU A 122 -9.24 -0.99 -9.45
C GLU A 122 -8.88 0.15 -10.42
N SER A 123 -8.12 1.14 -9.97
CA SER A 123 -7.61 2.20 -10.83
C SER A 123 -6.70 1.67 -11.97
N PRO A 124 -6.69 2.33 -13.14
CA PRO A 124 -5.77 1.99 -14.23
C PRO A 124 -4.30 1.96 -13.80
N ALA A 125 -3.93 2.76 -12.79
CA ALA A 125 -2.60 2.79 -12.20
C ALA A 125 -2.13 1.44 -11.64
N ARG A 126 -3.09 0.58 -11.25
CA ARG A 126 -2.84 -0.67 -10.52
C ARG A 126 -3.39 -1.90 -11.24
N GLU A 127 -3.66 -1.79 -12.54
CA GLU A 127 -4.16 -2.89 -13.38
C GLU A 127 -3.26 -4.14 -13.30
N GLU A 128 -1.94 -3.98 -13.18
CA GLU A 128 -1.02 -5.10 -13.01
C GLU A 128 -1.28 -5.89 -11.71
N THR A 129 -1.58 -5.19 -10.62
CA THR A 129 -1.98 -5.84 -9.35
C THR A 129 -3.29 -6.59 -9.53
N ALA A 130 -4.30 -5.96 -10.12
CA ALA A 130 -5.60 -6.59 -10.36
C ALA A 130 -5.47 -7.86 -11.22
N ARG A 131 -4.67 -7.78 -12.30
CA ARG A 131 -4.40 -8.89 -13.22
C ARG A 131 -3.66 -10.05 -12.55
N ALA A 132 -2.67 -9.73 -11.70
CA ALA A 132 -1.92 -10.72 -10.94
C ALA A 132 -2.82 -11.47 -9.95
N LEU A 133 -3.63 -10.75 -9.17
CA LEU A 133 -4.57 -11.34 -8.23
C LEU A 133 -5.63 -12.20 -8.92
N ALA A 134 -6.19 -11.73 -10.04
CA ALA A 134 -7.18 -12.49 -10.83
C ALA A 134 -6.63 -13.83 -11.38
N ARG A 135 -5.31 -13.95 -11.49
CA ARG A 135 -4.62 -15.18 -11.91
C ARG A 135 -4.10 -16.02 -10.73
N GLY A 136 -4.51 -15.68 -9.51
CA GLY A 136 -4.22 -16.44 -8.31
C GLY A 136 -2.79 -16.25 -7.77
N LEU A 137 -2.09 -15.17 -8.14
CA LEU A 137 -0.82 -14.86 -7.51
C LEU A 137 -1.06 -14.53 -6.02
N PRO A 138 -0.20 -15.03 -5.11
CA PRO A 138 -0.20 -14.59 -3.73
C PRO A 138 -0.10 -13.06 -3.66
N PRO A 139 -0.84 -12.37 -2.76
CA PRO A 139 -0.87 -10.90 -2.73
C PRO A 139 0.51 -10.23 -2.66
N VAL A 140 1.46 -10.81 -1.91
CA VAL A 140 2.84 -10.27 -1.83
C VAL A 140 3.61 -10.33 -3.16
N LEU A 141 3.19 -11.17 -4.11
CA LEU A 141 3.75 -11.25 -5.46
C LEU A 141 3.03 -10.35 -6.47
N THR A 142 2.34 -9.31 -5.99
CA THR A 142 1.81 -8.25 -6.84
C THR A 142 2.60 -6.95 -6.64
N PRO A 143 2.64 -6.01 -7.61
CA PRO A 143 3.36 -4.75 -7.43
C PRO A 143 2.93 -3.98 -6.16
N LEU A 144 1.62 -3.85 -5.93
CA LEU A 144 1.10 -3.15 -4.75
C LEU A 144 1.36 -3.94 -3.46
N GLY A 145 1.12 -5.25 -3.45
CA GLY A 145 1.38 -6.07 -2.26
C GLY A 145 2.86 -6.08 -1.88
N TYR A 146 3.77 -6.16 -2.85
CA TYR A 146 5.20 -6.05 -2.61
C TYR A 146 5.58 -4.66 -2.05
N THR A 147 4.93 -3.60 -2.54
CA THR A 147 5.11 -2.25 -1.99
C THR A 147 4.69 -2.17 -0.53
N LEU A 148 3.50 -2.68 -0.18
CA LEU A 148 3.03 -2.74 1.22
C LEU A 148 3.99 -3.56 2.10
N PHE A 149 4.49 -4.68 1.57
CA PHE A 149 5.49 -5.51 2.24
C PHE A 149 6.75 -4.72 2.59
N ARG A 150 7.35 -4.05 1.60
CA ARG A 150 8.57 -3.25 1.78
C ARG A 150 8.42 -2.08 2.74
N LEU A 151 7.24 -1.46 2.78
CA LEU A 151 6.99 -0.30 3.63
C LEU A 151 6.73 -0.65 5.09
N GLY A 152 6.62 -1.95 5.44
CA GLY A 152 6.39 -2.41 6.80
C GLY A 152 4.91 -2.66 7.14
N CYS A 153 4.04 -2.73 6.14
CA CYS A 153 2.68 -3.28 6.23
C CYS A 153 2.63 -4.66 5.56
N GLY A 154 3.62 -5.50 5.88
CA GLY A 154 3.90 -6.77 5.19
C GLY A 154 3.68 -8.04 6.00
N ASP A 155 3.29 -7.96 7.27
CA ASP A 155 3.22 -9.15 8.15
C ASP A 155 1.98 -10.02 7.89
N GLY A 156 1.12 -9.53 7.02
CA GLY A 156 0.07 -10.24 6.34
C GLY A 156 -0.45 -9.32 5.23
N ILE A 157 -0.79 -9.89 4.08
CA ILE A 157 -1.42 -9.15 3.00
C ILE A 157 -2.65 -9.93 2.58
N ARG A 158 -3.80 -9.26 2.59
CA ARG A 158 -5.09 -9.85 2.23
C ARG A 158 -5.68 -9.10 1.06
N ASP A 159 -6.24 -9.87 0.15
CA ASP A 159 -7.07 -9.34 -0.93
C ASP A 159 -8.53 -9.32 -0.49
N TRP A 160 -9.12 -8.12 -0.46
CA TRP A 160 -10.54 -7.92 -0.24
C TRP A 160 -11.22 -7.78 -1.60
N TYR A 161 -11.55 -8.95 -2.14
CA TYR A 161 -12.44 -9.11 -3.27
C TYR A 161 -13.80 -9.52 -2.73
N ILE A 162 -14.79 -8.61 -2.70
CA ILE A 162 -16.15 -8.97 -2.34
C ILE A 162 -16.98 -9.00 -3.62
N SER A 163 -17.35 -10.21 -4.05
CA SER A 163 -18.12 -10.48 -5.27
C SER A 163 -19.63 -10.19 -5.15
N GLU A 164 -20.11 -9.67 -4.02
CA GLU A 164 -21.55 -9.59 -3.73
C GLU A 164 -22.12 -8.19 -3.97
N GLY A 165 -22.32 -7.85 -5.25
CA GLY A 165 -23.31 -6.88 -5.70
C GLY A 165 -23.12 -5.41 -5.28
N TRP A 166 -22.28 -4.66 -6.01
CA TRP A 166 -22.28 -3.19 -6.23
C TRP A 166 -22.38 -2.21 -5.04
N ALA A 167 -22.68 -2.67 -3.82
CA ALA A 167 -22.90 -1.83 -2.64
C ALA A 167 -21.64 -1.65 -1.80
N GLU A 168 -20.66 -2.54 -1.97
CA GLU A 168 -19.38 -2.50 -1.27
C GLU A 168 -18.32 -1.91 -2.20
N GLY A 169 -17.53 -0.98 -1.68
CA GLY A 169 -16.63 -0.13 -2.45
C GLY A 169 -15.53 -0.89 -3.23
N PRO A 170 -14.57 -0.16 -3.82
CA PRO A 170 -13.58 -0.76 -4.72
C PRO A 170 -12.77 -1.85 -4.02
N ARG A 171 -12.27 -2.82 -4.81
CA ARG A 171 -11.40 -3.89 -4.30
C ARG A 171 -10.12 -3.32 -3.70
N LYS A 172 -9.64 -3.93 -2.62
CA LYS A 172 -8.51 -3.42 -1.83
C LYS A 172 -7.53 -4.50 -1.45
N LEU A 173 -6.24 -4.16 -1.48
CA LEU A 173 -5.22 -4.92 -0.76
C LEU A 173 -5.07 -4.32 0.64
N GLN A 174 -5.14 -5.17 1.66
CA GLN A 174 -4.92 -4.81 3.05
C GLN A 174 -3.60 -5.38 3.53
N GLY A 175 -2.65 -4.51 3.89
CA GLY A 175 -1.37 -4.83 4.49
C GLY A 175 -1.40 -4.61 6.01
N PHE A 176 -0.96 -5.60 6.77
CA PHE A 176 -0.92 -5.56 8.23
C PHE A 176 0.48 -5.26 8.74
N LYS A 177 0.56 -4.46 9.82
CA LYS A 177 1.78 -4.26 10.59
C LYS A 177 1.74 -5.17 11.81
N ALA A 178 2.79 -5.95 12.04
CA ALA A 178 2.88 -6.79 13.22
C ALA A 178 2.76 -5.94 14.49
N LEU A 179 2.15 -6.53 15.51
CA LEU A 179 2.11 -5.91 16.81
C LEU A 179 3.49 -5.91 17.49
N ASN A 180 4.20 -7.02 17.34
CA ASN A 180 5.48 -7.26 18.00
C ASN A 180 6.30 -8.24 17.16
N GLU A 181 7.54 -8.46 17.59
CA GLU A 181 8.50 -9.33 16.89
C GLU A 181 7.99 -10.76 16.72
N GLU A 182 7.29 -11.30 17.72
CA GLU A 182 6.75 -12.66 17.62
C GLU A 182 5.71 -12.77 16.49
N GLN A 183 4.79 -11.80 16.39
CA GLN A 183 3.81 -11.75 15.32
C GLN A 183 4.44 -11.47 13.96
N HIS A 184 5.49 -10.66 13.91
CA HIS A 184 6.28 -10.41 12.71
C HIS A 184 6.85 -11.71 12.15
N LEU A 185 7.60 -12.45 12.98
CA LEU A 185 8.18 -13.74 12.62
C LEU A 185 7.13 -14.78 12.21
N LYS A 186 5.99 -14.83 12.92
CA LYS A 186 4.87 -15.72 12.58
C LYS A 186 4.24 -15.36 11.23
N GLY A 187 4.00 -14.08 10.99
CA GLY A 187 3.45 -13.57 9.73
C GLY A 187 4.35 -13.88 8.55
N TRP A 188 5.65 -13.67 8.71
CA TRP A 188 6.68 -13.96 7.71
C TRP A 188 6.78 -15.44 7.37
N ARG A 189 6.81 -16.32 8.38
CA ARG A 189 6.81 -17.77 8.14
C ARG A 189 5.57 -18.22 7.39
N ARG A 190 4.39 -17.71 7.76
CA ARG A 190 3.14 -18.01 7.04
C ARG A 190 3.23 -17.57 5.58
N MET A 191 3.65 -16.33 5.33
CA MET A 191 3.76 -15.80 3.98
C MET A 191 4.75 -16.60 3.13
N ALA A 192 5.92 -16.93 3.68
CA ALA A 192 6.92 -17.72 2.98
C ALA A 192 6.44 -19.16 2.71
N GLN A 193 5.61 -19.74 3.58
CA GLN A 193 4.93 -21.01 3.33
C GLN A 193 3.88 -20.88 2.21
N GLU A 194 3.05 -19.83 2.21
CA GLU A 194 2.08 -19.58 1.12
C GLU A 194 2.77 -19.45 -0.24
N LEU A 195 3.92 -18.77 -0.28
CA LEU A 195 4.76 -18.68 -1.48
C LEU A 195 5.29 -20.05 -1.93
N LEU A 196 5.73 -20.88 -0.98
CA LEU A 196 6.21 -22.22 -1.29
C LEU A 196 5.08 -23.10 -1.83
N ASP A 197 3.91 -23.06 -1.22
CA ASP A 197 2.73 -23.81 -1.64
C ASP A 197 2.29 -23.38 -3.05
N PHE A 198 2.29 -22.07 -3.33
CA PHE A 198 2.03 -21.55 -4.67
C PHE A 198 3.01 -22.10 -5.71
N LEU A 199 4.31 -22.06 -5.42
CA LEU A 199 5.34 -22.58 -6.33
C LEU A 199 5.27 -24.11 -6.52
N GLN A 200 4.67 -24.84 -5.59
CA GLN A 200 4.48 -26.29 -5.71
C GLN A 200 3.23 -26.67 -6.50
N LYS A 201 2.21 -25.81 -6.54
CA LYS A 201 0.96 -26.06 -7.27
C LYS A 201 1.12 -26.03 -8.79
N GLY A 202 2.14 -25.34 -9.30
CA GLY A 202 2.44 -25.28 -10.72
C GLY A 202 3.16 -24.00 -11.11
N GLU A 203 3.49 -23.88 -12.39
CA GLU A 203 4.12 -22.68 -12.92
C GLU A 203 3.08 -21.58 -13.16
N PRO A 204 3.39 -20.30 -12.85
CA PRO A 204 2.58 -19.18 -13.28
C PRO A 204 2.45 -19.16 -14.81
N SER A 205 1.40 -18.49 -15.31
CA SER A 205 1.27 -18.20 -16.72
C SER A 205 2.52 -17.52 -17.27
N THR A 206 2.88 -17.82 -18.53
CA THR A 206 4.15 -17.40 -19.15
C THR A 206 4.42 -15.91 -19.00
N ASP A 207 3.38 -15.09 -19.15
CA ASP A 207 3.44 -13.63 -19.06
C ASP A 207 3.67 -13.11 -17.62
N LEU A 208 3.37 -13.92 -16.59
CA LEU A 208 3.63 -13.60 -15.19
C LEU A 208 4.94 -14.18 -14.65
N ARG A 209 5.63 -15.06 -15.38
CA ARG A 209 6.86 -15.71 -14.90
C ARG A 209 7.96 -14.71 -14.57
N GLY A 210 8.24 -13.77 -15.47
CA GLY A 210 9.25 -12.72 -15.26
C GLY A 210 8.97 -11.87 -14.01
N PRO A 211 7.77 -11.26 -13.90
CA PRO A 211 7.36 -10.52 -12.70
C PRO A 211 7.44 -11.35 -11.41
N VAL A 212 6.96 -12.59 -11.43
CA VAL A 212 7.02 -13.50 -10.26
C VAL A 212 8.46 -13.78 -9.86
N GLN A 213 9.34 -14.10 -10.81
CA GLN A 213 10.76 -14.32 -10.55
C GLN A 213 11.41 -13.08 -9.93
N TYR A 214 11.16 -11.91 -10.49
CA TYR A 214 11.67 -10.63 -9.98
C TYR A 214 11.24 -10.39 -8.53
N LEU A 215 9.93 -10.47 -8.24
CA LEU A 215 9.39 -10.21 -6.90
C LEU A 215 9.84 -11.25 -5.88
N LEU A 216 9.88 -12.54 -6.25
CA LEU A 216 10.42 -13.60 -5.39
C LEU A 216 11.89 -13.39 -5.03
N GLN A 217 12.71 -12.99 -6.01
CA GLN A 217 14.12 -12.70 -5.75
C GLN A 217 14.28 -11.53 -4.78
N ARG A 218 13.45 -10.50 -4.86
CA ARG A 218 13.51 -9.40 -3.90
C ARG A 218 12.98 -9.81 -2.53
N PHE A 219 11.89 -10.57 -2.46
CA PHE A 219 11.38 -11.13 -1.19
C PHE A 219 12.45 -11.98 -0.49
N LEU A 220 13.17 -12.82 -1.23
CA LEU A 220 14.27 -13.65 -0.72
C LEU A 220 15.46 -12.86 -0.16
N LYS A 221 15.63 -11.60 -0.54
CA LYS A 221 16.68 -10.72 0.04
C LYS A 221 16.29 -10.21 1.41
N GLU A 222 14.98 -10.03 1.63
CA GLU A 222 14.43 -9.56 2.90
C GLU A 222 14.23 -10.71 3.89
N LEU A 223 13.94 -11.93 3.41
CA LEU A 223 13.65 -13.10 4.24
C LEU A 223 14.84 -13.50 5.13
N ALA A 224 14.70 -13.29 6.44
CA ALA A 224 15.74 -13.61 7.43
C ALA A 224 15.88 -15.12 7.72
N ASP A 225 14.85 -15.95 7.46
CA ASP A 225 14.88 -17.39 7.72
C ASP A 225 15.66 -18.15 6.62
N PRO A 226 16.86 -18.69 6.93
CA PRO A 226 17.72 -19.31 5.92
C PRO A 226 17.16 -20.62 5.38
N GLN A 227 16.37 -21.36 6.18
CA GLN A 227 15.81 -22.65 5.76
C GLN A 227 14.66 -22.44 4.77
N LEU A 228 13.73 -21.53 5.08
CA LEU A 228 12.67 -21.17 4.13
C LEU A 228 13.24 -20.51 2.87
N ALA A 229 14.23 -19.62 3.02
CA ALA A 229 14.90 -19.01 1.87
C ALA A 229 15.52 -20.07 0.95
N ALA A 230 16.18 -21.09 1.50
CA ALA A 230 16.73 -22.19 0.70
C ALA A 230 15.64 -23.00 -0.03
N SER A 231 14.51 -23.27 0.63
CA SER A 231 13.38 -23.99 0.02
C SER A 231 12.73 -23.22 -1.12
N ILE A 232 12.51 -21.91 -0.95
CA ILE A 232 11.98 -21.04 -2.01
C ILE A 232 12.99 -20.95 -3.17
N ARG A 233 14.29 -20.77 -2.89
CA ARG A 233 15.34 -20.76 -3.94
C ARG A 233 15.36 -22.04 -4.76
N ARG A 234 15.25 -23.21 -4.13
CA ARG A 234 15.16 -24.49 -4.86
C ARG A 234 13.95 -24.55 -5.79
N SER A 235 12.79 -24.09 -5.32
CA SER A 235 11.57 -24.05 -6.13
C SER A 235 11.68 -23.04 -7.28
N LEU A 236 12.28 -21.88 -7.04
CA LEU A 236 12.56 -20.88 -8.08
C LEU A 236 13.50 -21.43 -9.17
N THR A 237 14.56 -22.15 -8.79
CA THR A 237 15.48 -22.76 -9.78
C THR A 237 14.76 -23.78 -10.66
N ARG A 238 13.79 -24.54 -10.13
CA ARG A 238 12.97 -25.46 -10.94
C ARG A 238 12.12 -24.69 -11.96
N LEU A 239 11.49 -23.60 -11.52
CA LEU A 239 10.71 -22.71 -12.38
C LEU A 239 11.55 -22.09 -13.52
N VAL A 240 12.84 -21.82 -13.26
CA VAL A 240 13.78 -21.30 -14.26
C VAL A 240 14.30 -22.41 -15.18
N LYS A 241 14.45 -23.65 -14.71
CA LYS A 241 14.99 -24.77 -15.51
C LYS A 241 13.94 -25.50 -16.36
N GLY A 242 12.65 -25.42 -16.00
CA GLY A 242 11.53 -25.91 -16.80
C GLY A 242 11.35 -25.19 -18.15
N THR A 243 12.22 -24.24 -18.47
CA THR A 243 12.28 -23.51 -19.75
C THR A 243 13.16 -24.20 -20.81
N SER A 244 13.49 -25.49 -20.63
CA SER A 244 14.33 -26.26 -21.56
C SER A 244 13.46 -27.19 -22.42
#